data_AF-A0A961KNU8-F1
#
_entry.id   AF-A0A961KNU8-F1
#
_cell.length_a   1.000
_cell.length_b   1.000
_cell.length_c   1.000
_cell.angle_alpha   90.00
_cell.angle_beta   90.00
_cell.angle_gamma   90.00
#
_symmetry.space_group_name_H-M   'P 1'
#
loop_
_entity.id
_entity.type
_entity.pdbx_description
1 polymer ?
#
loop_
_entity_poly.entity_id
_entity_poly.type
_entity_poly.pdbx_seq_one_letter_code
_entity_poly.pdbx_strand_id
1 'polypeptide(L)' 'MRDLLDKIPLFTLVLIALTLGLAPFTPEPHVWQKLKMLAAGDLVRPIDIFDLAMHGLPWLVLAAKLVLSRPRSV' A
#
# COMPACT_ATOMS: atom_id res chain seq x y z
N MET A 1 14.25 -2.50 -12.08
CA MET A 1 13.16 -2.40 -11.07
C MET A 1 13.70 -2.13 -9.66
N ARG A 2 14.70 -2.89 -9.16
CA ARG A 2 15.33 -2.64 -7.84
C ARG A 2 15.99 -1.26 -7.74
N ASP A 3 16.67 -0.83 -8.81
CA ASP A 3 17.33 0.50 -8.84
C ASP A 3 16.34 1.67 -8.74
N LEU A 4 15.07 1.46 -9.12
CA LEU A 4 14.02 2.47 -8.95
C LEU A 4 13.61 2.59 -7.49
N LEU A 5 13.37 1.45 -6.83
CA LEU A 5 13.06 1.42 -5.40
C LEU A 5 14.19 2.06 -4.58
N ASP A 6 15.46 1.78 -4.93
CA ASP A 6 16.65 2.33 -4.25
C ASP A 6 16.75 3.86 -4.30
N LYS A 7 16.21 4.49 -5.35
CA LYS A 7 16.16 5.96 -5.50
C LYS A 7 15.05 6.61 -4.68
N ILE A 8 13.99 5.89 -4.36
CA ILE A 8 12.88 6.43 -3.57
C ILE A 8 13.27 6.40 -2.08
N PRO A 9 13.22 7.55 -1.37
CA PRO A 9 13.47 7.58 0.06
C PRO A 9 12.45 6.72 0.82
N LEU A 10 12.93 5.91 1.77
CA LEU A 10 12.04 5.07 2.60
C LEU A 10 10.97 5.91 3.30
N PHE A 11 11.37 7.07 3.83
CA PHE A 11 10.46 8.00 4.50
C PHE A 11 9.30 8.45 3.59
N THR A 12 9.55 8.69 2.30
CA THR A 12 8.50 9.04 1.33
C THR A 12 7.49 7.91 1.17
N LEU A 13 7.96 6.66 1.05
CA LEU A 13 7.06 5.50 0.93
C LEU A 13 6.26 5.26 2.21
N VAL A 14 6.88 5.44 3.38
CA VAL A 14 6.18 5.39 4.67
C VAL A 14 5.09 6.46 4.75
N LEU A 15 5.41 7.71 4.38
CA LEU A 15 4.42 8.79 4.35
C LEU A 15 3.25 8.48 3.42
N ILE A 16 3.51 8.01 2.20
CA ILE A 16 2.45 7.67 1.24
C ILE A 16 1.61 6.49 1.75
N ALA A 17 2.23 5.45 2.32
CA ALA A 17 1.51 4.30 2.86
C ALA A 17 0.62 4.69 4.05
N LEU A 18 1.13 5.52 4.96
CA LEU A 18 0.38 5.97 6.13
C LEU A 18 -0.67 7.03 5.83
N THR A 19 -0.56 7.75 4.70
CA THR A 19 -1.55 8.74 4.29
C THR A 19 -2.50 8.16 3.26
N LEU A 20 -2.07 8.10 1.98
CA LEU A 20 -2.89 7.58 0.88
C LEU A 20 -3.25 6.10 1.07
N GLY A 21 -2.36 5.28 1.62
CA GLY A 21 -2.65 3.85 1.82
C GLY A 21 -3.63 3.56 2.94
N LEU A 22 -3.85 4.49 3.88
CA LEU A 22 -4.81 4.36 4.99
C LEU A 22 -6.04 5.27 4.84
N ALA A 23 -6.00 6.24 3.92
CA ALA A 23 -7.12 7.12 3.70
C ALA A 23 -8.34 6.36 3.16
N PRO A 24 -9.55 6.92 3.38
CA PRO A 24 -9.93 7.74 4.52
C PRO A 24 -9.79 6.96 5.83
N PHE A 25 -9.42 7.64 6.92
CA PHE A 25 -9.14 6.98 8.21
C PHE A 25 -10.38 6.66 9.05
N THR A 26 -11.50 7.32 8.76
CA THR A 26 -12.75 7.21 9.51
C THR A 26 -13.89 6.75 8.59
N PRO A 27 -14.81 5.88 9.08
CA PRO A 27 -14.79 5.20 10.37
C PRO A 27 -13.65 4.16 10.52
N GLU A 28 -13.12 3.66 9.40
CA GLU A 28 -11.93 2.82 9.33
C GLU A 28 -11.25 2.99 7.95
N PRO A 29 -9.95 2.69 7.81
CA PRO A 29 -9.24 2.71 6.53
C PRO A 29 -9.94 1.92 5.42
N HIS A 30 -10.07 2.51 4.22
CA HIS A 30 -10.63 1.81 3.07
C HIS A 30 -9.94 0.48 2.80
N VAL A 31 -8.60 0.47 2.81
CA VAL A 31 -7.83 -0.76 2.61
C VAL A 31 -8.24 -1.86 3.59
N TRP A 32 -8.53 -1.52 4.84
CA TRP A 32 -8.95 -2.48 5.86
C TRP A 32 -10.36 -3.00 5.59
N GLN A 33 -11.29 -2.09 5.27
CA GLN A 33 -12.64 -2.47 4.88
C GLN A 33 -12.63 -3.44 3.67
N LYS A 34 -11.85 -3.13 2.63
CA LYS A 34 -11.77 -3.97 1.43
C LYS A 34 -11.10 -5.31 1.69
N LEU A 35 -10.09 -5.38 2.56
CA LEU A 35 -9.50 -6.66 2.98
C LEU A 35 -10.52 -7.55 3.70
N LYS A 36 -11.40 -6.98 4.55
CA LYS A 36 -12.50 -7.73 5.17
C LYS A 36 -13.50 -8.23 4.13
N MET A 37 -13.88 -7.39 3.17
CA MET A 37 -14.77 -7.80 2.06
C MET A 37 -14.13 -8.92 1.23
N LEU A 38 -12.82 -8.83 0.95
CA LEU A 38 -12.09 -9.86 0.21
C LEU A 38 -12.09 -11.19 0.97
N ALA A 39 -11.83 -11.15 2.28
CA ALA A 39 -11.86 -12.35 3.12
C ALA A 39 -13.27 -12.96 3.26
N ALA A 40 -14.31 -12.13 3.20
CA ALA A 40 -15.72 -12.57 3.22
C ALA A 40 -16.23 -13.08 1.86
N GLY A 41 -15.51 -12.81 0.75
CA GLY A 41 -15.96 -13.12 -0.61
C GLY A 41 -16.90 -12.08 -1.23
N ASP A 42 -17.07 -10.93 -0.59
CA ASP A 42 -18.01 -9.86 -1.00
C ASP A 42 -17.37 -8.77 -1.87
N LEU A 43 -16.06 -8.86 -2.16
CA LEU A 43 -15.33 -7.90 -2.98
C LEU A 43 -15.58 -8.10 -4.49
N VAL A 44 -16.84 -7.97 -4.92
CA VAL A 44 -17.27 -8.27 -6.30
C VAL A 44 -17.40 -7.03 -7.19
N ARG A 45 -17.59 -5.85 -6.60
CA ARG A 45 -17.82 -4.64 -7.38
C ARG A 45 -16.49 -4.11 -7.91
N PRO A 46 -16.39 -3.75 -9.21
CA PRO A 46 -15.15 -3.23 -9.79
C PRO A 46 -14.58 -2.01 -9.04
N ILE A 47 -15.45 -1.14 -8.52
CA ILE A 47 -15.03 0.03 -7.74
C ILE A 47 -14.35 -0.36 -6.42
N ASP A 48 -14.81 -1.42 -5.76
CA ASP A 48 -14.24 -1.89 -4.51
C ASP A 48 -12.89 -2.57 -4.74
N ILE A 49 -12.74 -3.28 -5.86
CA ILE A 49 -11.46 -3.86 -6.31
C ILE A 49 -10.46 -2.75 -6.65
N PHE A 50 -10.90 -1.73 -7.38
CA PHE A 50 -10.07 -0.56 -7.69
C PHE A 50 -9.63 0.17 -6.43
N ASP A 51 -10.55 0.37 -5.49
CA ASP A 51 -10.27 1.01 -4.20
C ASP A 51 -9.25 0.21 -3.38
N LEU A 52 -9.37 -1.12 -3.33
CA LEU A 52 -8.36 -2.00 -2.71
C LEU A 52 -7.01 -1.89 -3.41
N ALA A 53 -6.99 -1.92 -4.74
CA ALA A 53 -5.75 -1.81 -5.50
C ALA A 53 -5.07 -0.46 -5.27
N MET A 54 -5.83 0.64 -5.21
CA MET A 54 -5.29 1.97 -5.05
C MET A 54 -4.73 2.22 -3.66
N HIS A 55 -5.44 1.82 -2.61
CA HIS A 55 -4.97 1.99 -1.24
C HIS A 55 -3.95 0.91 -0.85
N GLY A 56 -4.00 -0.28 -1.46
CA GLY A 56 -3.06 -1.38 -1.26
C GLY A 56 -1.71 -1.18 -1.97
N LEU A 57 -1.67 -0.50 -3.12
CA LEU A 57 -0.44 -0.31 -3.89
C LEU A 57 0.69 0.38 -3.09
N PRO A 58 0.45 1.47 -2.33
CA PRO A 58 1.45 2.05 -1.43
C PRO A 58 2.11 1.04 -0.48
N TRP A 59 1.30 0.13 0.09
CA TRP A 59 1.79 -0.91 1.00
C TRP A 59 2.65 -1.94 0.28
N LEU A 60 2.23 -2.39 -0.90
CA LEU A 60 3.01 -3.33 -1.71
C LEU A 60 4.36 -2.73 -2.13
N VAL A 61 4.39 -1.44 -2.51
CA VAL A 61 5.63 -0.74 -2.87
C VAL A 61 6.55 -0.57 -1.65
N LEU A 62 5.99 -0.21 -0.49
CA LEU A 62 6.74 -0.13 0.76
C LEU A 62 7.32 -1.49 1.17
N ALA A 63 6.52 -2.56 1.10
CA ALA A 63 6.99 -3.92 1.38
C ALA A 63 8.09 -4.35 0.41
N ALA A 64 7.92 -4.07 -0.89
CA ALA A 64 8.94 -4.34 -1.90
C ALA A 64 10.24 -3.57 -1.61
N LYS A 65 10.15 -2.30 -1.19
CA LYS A 65 11.32 -1.51 -0.76
C LYS A 65 12.04 -2.20 0.41
N LEU A 66 11.31 -2.60 1.45
CA LEU A 66 11.90 -3.21 2.65
C LEU A 66 12.55 -4.57 2.38
N VAL A 67 11.99 -5.36 1.46
CA VAL A 67 12.48 -6.72 1.15
C VAL A 67 13.57 -6.72 0.07
N LEU A 68 13.49 -5.80 -0.91
CA LEU A 68 14.32 -5.86 -2.11
C LEU A 68 15.42 -4.79 -2.19
N SER A 69 15.33 -3.69 -1.41
CA SER A 69 16.38 -2.67 -1.41
C SER A 69 17.60 -3.10 -0.61
N ARG A 70 18.78 -2.73 -1.12
CA ARG A 70 20.03 -2.95 -0.40
C ARG A 70 20.20 -1.92 0.71
N PRO A 71 20.87 -2.28 1.83
CA PRO A 71 21.33 -1.30 2.80
C PRO A 71 22.16 -0.26 2.07
N ARG A 72 21.83 1.02 2.26
CA ARG A 72 22.68 2.09 1.76
C ARG A 72 23.95 2.06 2.62
N SER A 73 25.03 1.53 2.06
CA SER A 73 26.37 1.59 2.67
C SER A 73 26.68 3.07 2.87
N VAL A 74 26.71 3.49 4.13
CA VAL A 74 27.12 4.83 4.56
C VAL A 74 28.60 5.02 4.27
#